data_AF-A0AAV9AHT5-F1
#
_entry.id   AF-A0AAV9AHT5-F1
#
_cell.length_a   1.000
_cell.length_b   1.000
_cell.length_c   1.000
_cell.angle_alpha   90.00
_cell.angle_beta   90.00
_cell.angle_gamma   90.00
#
_symmetry.space_group_name_H-M   'P 1'
#
loop_
_entity.id
_entity.type
_entity.pdbx_description
1 polymer ?
#
loop_
_entity_poly.entity_id
_entity_poly.type
_entity_poly.pdbx_seq_one_letter_code
_entity_poly.pdbx_strand_id
1 'polypeptide(L)'
;MESPNPSPSSASADQRLWRPAAQRNMRNQWSRLASCKQRWASASSDGRAHATSLINTHLSKKYMPSMGFGVLKEMPDIQKKSLKKLSLRQELYGERFLSSYKNLVNIVSDMVNVSRSMRCYLKGSAASPILQFGNHSENKNDSGVGGGVPVFSFYPISYFENLGQELVEMFVLELSLKRLLVVELLSVCCEEPCGGEADMLTWSDEIYLGEFDDLCSTGLLSKESSQPLPPKIKHWESDAFTVRQTNRLLNRETLQNYLTTWLAEGNIDMIRIDEIFHIVEGEMQVRLS
;
A
#
# COMPACT_ATOMS: atom_id res chain seq x y z
N MET A 1 62.87 24.64 -11.84
CA MET A 1 61.54 25.26 -11.94
C MET A 1 60.52 24.16 -11.78
N GLU A 2 59.91 24.10 -10.60
CA GLU A 2 58.87 23.13 -10.25
C GLU A 2 57.65 23.25 -11.17
N SER A 3 57.15 22.11 -11.66
CA SER A 3 55.84 22.00 -12.29
C SER A 3 54.74 22.23 -11.25
N PRO A 4 53.70 23.02 -11.55
CA PRO A 4 52.64 23.24 -10.58
C PRO A 4 51.77 21.99 -10.44
N ASN A 5 51.55 21.58 -9.19
CA ASN A 5 50.58 20.57 -8.78
C ASN A 5 49.17 20.91 -9.31
N PRO A 6 48.37 19.92 -9.76
CA PRO A 6 46.97 20.15 -10.09
C PRO A 6 46.16 20.38 -8.80
N SER A 7 45.54 21.57 -8.69
CA SER A 7 44.59 21.93 -7.64
C SER A 7 43.41 20.95 -7.57
N PRO A 8 42.84 20.67 -6.38
CA PRO A 8 41.68 19.80 -6.25
C PRO A 8 40.48 20.45 -6.96
N SER A 9 39.85 19.70 -7.86
CA SER A 9 38.70 20.14 -8.66
C SER A 9 37.63 20.79 -7.78
N SER A 10 37.47 22.10 -7.91
CA SER A 10 36.43 22.85 -7.21
C SER A 10 35.07 22.41 -7.74
N ALA A 11 34.26 21.77 -6.89
CA ALA A 11 32.84 21.55 -7.17
C ALA A 11 32.20 22.87 -7.63
N SER A 12 31.42 22.83 -8.72
CA SER A 12 30.77 24.03 -9.26
C SER A 12 29.88 24.68 -8.19
N ALA A 13 29.67 26.00 -8.27
CA ALA A 13 28.80 26.72 -7.32
C ALA A 13 27.41 26.06 -7.20
N ASP A 14 26.91 25.51 -8.32
CA ASP A 14 25.66 24.78 -8.40
C ASP A 14 25.68 23.49 -7.56
N GLN A 15 26.77 22.72 -7.57
CA GLN A 15 26.93 21.52 -6.75
C GLN A 15 26.96 21.84 -5.25
N ARG A 16 27.59 22.96 -4.87
CA ARG A 16 27.65 23.41 -3.47
C ARG A 16 26.28 23.77 -2.90
N LEU A 17 25.39 24.33 -3.72
CA LEU A 17 24.04 24.72 -3.30
C LEU A 17 23.02 23.58 -3.46
N TRP A 18 23.23 22.69 -4.43
CA TRP A 18 22.39 21.51 -4.66
C TRP A 18 22.48 20.52 -3.49
N ARG A 19 23.69 20.22 -2.99
CA ARG A 19 23.87 19.16 -1.99
C ARG A 19 23.05 19.37 -0.71
N PRO A 20 23.06 20.55 -0.06
CA PRO A 20 22.22 20.78 1.13
C PRO A 20 20.72 20.64 0.86
N ALA A 21 20.25 21.04 -0.33
CA ALA A 21 18.86 20.90 -0.72
C ALA A 21 18.49 19.42 -0.94
N ALA A 22 19.35 18.67 -1.63
CA ALA A 22 19.18 17.24 -1.85
C ALA A 22 19.17 16.45 -0.54
N GLN A 23 20.10 16.74 0.39
CA GLN A 23 20.14 16.12 1.72
C GLN A 23 18.84 16.35 2.51
N ARG A 24 18.32 17.58 2.50
CA ARG A 24 17.06 17.91 3.18
C ARG A 24 15.88 17.18 2.54
N ASN A 25 15.77 17.19 1.21
CA ASN A 25 14.72 16.48 0.50
C ASN A 25 14.76 14.97 0.81
N MET A 26 15.96 14.38 0.77
CA MET A 26 16.19 12.98 1.12
C MET A 26 15.67 12.62 2.52
N ARG A 27 16.09 13.37 3.55
CA ARG A 27 15.62 13.14 4.92
C ARG A 27 14.09 13.24 5.02
N ASN A 28 13.50 14.22 4.35
CA ASN A 28 12.05 14.41 4.34
C ASN A 28 11.32 13.25 3.67
N GLN A 29 11.76 12.79 2.49
CA GLN A 29 11.10 11.68 1.80
C GLN A 29 11.23 10.37 2.59
N TRP A 30 12.41 10.08 3.14
CA TRP A 30 12.60 8.87 3.94
C TRP A 30 11.85 8.89 5.28
N SER A 31 11.74 10.06 5.93
CA SER A 31 10.86 10.23 7.09
C SER A 31 9.38 10.02 6.74
N ARG A 32 8.94 10.49 5.57
CA ARG A 32 7.58 10.23 5.07
C ARG A 32 7.36 8.75 4.77
N LEU A 33 8.35 8.03 4.23
CA LEU A 33 8.27 6.57 4.03
C LEU A 33 8.14 5.83 5.37
N ALA A 34 8.92 6.22 6.40
CA ALA A 34 8.78 5.67 7.75
C ALA A 34 7.38 5.88 8.32
N SER A 35 6.84 7.09 8.19
CA SER A 35 5.46 7.40 8.60
C SER A 35 4.42 6.57 7.83
N CYS A 36 4.61 6.37 6.52
CA CYS A 36 3.73 5.53 5.72
C CYS A 36 3.76 4.06 6.19
N LYS A 37 4.94 3.51 6.52
CA LYS A 37 5.09 2.15 7.10
C LYS A 37 4.27 2.01 8.39
N GLN A 38 4.35 2.99 9.29
CA GLN A 38 3.57 2.97 10.54
C GLN A 38 2.06 3.07 10.29
N ARG A 39 1.65 3.98 9.39
CA ARG A 39 0.24 4.11 8.98
C ARG A 39 -0.30 2.83 8.35
N TRP A 40 0.51 2.15 7.53
CA TRP A 40 0.16 0.85 6.95
C TRP A 40 -0.13 -0.18 8.03
N ALA A 41 0.77 -0.34 9.01
CA ALA A 41 0.59 -1.31 10.09
C ALA A 41 -0.71 -1.06 10.88
N SER A 42 -1.01 0.20 11.17
CA SER A 42 -2.27 0.60 11.82
C SER A 42 -3.49 0.24 10.97
N ALA A 43 -3.53 0.69 9.71
CA ALA A 43 -4.65 0.44 8.80
C ALA A 43 -4.85 -1.06 8.51
N SER A 44 -3.76 -1.82 8.42
CA SER A 44 -3.75 -3.26 8.24
C SER A 44 -4.37 -3.97 9.44
N SER A 45 -4.00 -3.56 10.67
CA SER A 45 -4.58 -4.07 11.90
C SER A 45 -6.08 -3.77 12.01
N ASP A 46 -6.49 -2.54 11.70
CA ASP A 46 -7.90 -2.13 11.69
C ASP A 46 -8.71 -2.94 10.66
N GLY A 47 -8.19 -3.10 9.45
CA GLY A 47 -8.80 -3.91 8.40
C GLY A 47 -9.02 -5.36 8.85
N ARG A 48 -8.02 -5.96 9.52
CA ARG A 48 -8.14 -7.32 10.08
C ARG A 48 -9.22 -7.40 11.16
N ALA A 49 -9.29 -6.41 12.05
CA ALA A 49 -10.29 -6.37 13.12
C ALA A 49 -11.72 -6.25 12.55
N HIS A 50 -11.90 -5.43 11.52
CA HIS A 50 -13.17 -5.29 10.81
C HIS A 50 -13.53 -6.54 10.01
N ALA A 51 -12.59 -7.14 9.28
CA ALA A 51 -12.78 -8.42 8.59
C ALA A 51 -13.19 -9.54 9.56
N THR A 52 -12.52 -9.63 10.72
CA THR A 52 -12.85 -10.61 11.76
C THR A 52 -14.28 -10.39 12.28
N SER A 53 -14.67 -9.14 12.50
CA SER A 53 -16.01 -8.78 12.98
C SER A 53 -17.09 -9.08 11.93
N LEU A 54 -16.79 -8.82 10.66
CA LEU A 54 -17.63 -9.13 9.50
C LEU A 54 -17.86 -10.64 9.40
N ILE A 55 -16.79 -11.44 9.40
CA ILE A 55 -16.82 -12.91 9.35
C ILE A 55 -17.62 -13.47 10.53
N ASN A 56 -17.35 -13.01 11.75
CA ASN A 56 -18.06 -13.48 12.93
C ASN A 56 -19.56 -13.18 12.85
N THR A 57 -19.92 -12.01 12.31
CA THR A 57 -21.34 -11.63 12.11
C THR A 57 -22.00 -12.50 11.04
N HIS A 58 -21.32 -12.72 9.91
CA HIS A 58 -21.77 -13.59 8.83
C HIS A 58 -21.99 -15.02 9.32
N LEU A 59 -21.01 -15.62 10.02
CA LEU A 59 -21.13 -16.96 10.60
C LEU A 59 -22.26 -17.02 11.64
N SER A 60 -22.39 -16.01 12.49
CA SER A 60 -23.49 -15.93 13.47
C SER A 60 -24.84 -15.94 12.77
N LYS A 61 -25.00 -15.18 11.68
CA LYS A 61 -26.22 -15.14 10.85
C LYS A 61 -26.50 -16.50 10.19
N LYS A 62 -25.47 -17.13 9.61
CA LYS A 62 -25.55 -18.42 8.91
C LYS A 62 -25.99 -19.57 9.82
N TYR A 63 -25.45 -19.64 11.04
CA TYR A 63 -25.77 -20.72 12.00
C TYR A 63 -26.93 -20.39 12.94
N MET A 64 -27.47 -19.18 12.86
CA MET A 64 -28.59 -18.74 13.69
C MET A 64 -29.85 -19.60 13.55
N PRO A 65 -30.23 -20.09 12.34
CA PRO A 65 -31.38 -20.98 12.18
C PRO A 65 -31.24 -22.31 12.92
N SER A 66 -30.01 -22.82 13.03
CA SER A 66 -29.68 -24.06 13.74
C SER A 66 -29.41 -23.87 15.25
N MET A 67 -29.46 -22.63 15.76
CA MET A 67 -29.11 -22.34 17.14
C MET A 67 -30.25 -22.75 18.08
N GLY A 68 -29.92 -23.47 19.15
CA GLY A 68 -30.88 -23.82 20.21
C GLY A 68 -31.22 -22.61 21.07
N PHE A 69 -32.38 -21.99 20.84
CA PHE A 69 -32.83 -20.81 21.60
C PHE A 69 -33.35 -21.13 23.01
N GLY A 70 -33.50 -22.40 23.38
CA GLY A 70 -34.03 -22.81 24.69
C GLY A 70 -35.34 -22.10 25.02
N VAL A 71 -35.42 -21.50 26.22
CA VAL A 71 -36.58 -20.73 26.70
C VAL A 71 -36.89 -19.52 25.81
N LEU A 72 -35.90 -18.97 25.09
CA LEU A 72 -36.12 -17.84 24.17
C LEU A 72 -36.93 -18.23 22.93
N LYS A 73 -37.08 -19.53 22.61
CA LYS A 73 -37.91 -19.98 21.48
C LYS A 73 -39.38 -19.56 21.63
N GLU A 74 -39.84 -19.37 22.86
CA GLU A 74 -41.20 -18.93 23.19
C GLU A 74 -41.40 -17.42 22.97
N MET A 75 -40.32 -16.65 22.80
CA MET A 75 -40.41 -15.22 22.48
C MET A 75 -40.71 -15.01 20.99
N PRO A 76 -41.86 -14.43 20.63
CA PRO A 76 -42.18 -14.17 19.24
C PRO A 76 -41.15 -13.22 18.61
N ASP A 77 -40.80 -13.49 17.36
CA ASP A 77 -39.88 -12.70 16.53
C ASP A 77 -38.44 -12.52 17.05
N ILE A 78 -38.02 -13.18 18.15
CA ILE A 78 -36.65 -13.01 18.67
C ILE A 78 -35.59 -13.35 17.61
N GLN A 79 -35.86 -14.40 16.85
CA GLN A 79 -35.00 -14.84 15.76
C GLN A 79 -34.95 -13.80 14.64
N LYS A 80 -36.11 -13.32 14.21
CA LYS A 80 -36.23 -12.29 13.16
C LYS A 80 -35.52 -10.99 13.56
N LYS A 81 -35.70 -10.53 14.80
CA LYS A 81 -35.05 -9.31 15.34
C LYS A 81 -33.53 -9.47 15.43
N SER A 82 -33.06 -10.61 15.91
CA SER A 82 -31.64 -10.90 16.02
C SER A 82 -30.97 -11.04 14.64
N LEU A 83 -31.63 -11.68 13.66
CA LEU A 83 -31.16 -11.69 12.26
C LEU A 83 -31.06 -10.28 11.69
N LYS A 84 -32.08 -9.44 11.88
CA LYS A 84 -32.05 -8.04 11.44
C LYS A 84 -30.87 -7.28 12.06
N LYS A 85 -30.61 -7.47 13.37
CA LYS A 85 -29.48 -6.85 14.06
C LYS A 85 -28.14 -7.34 13.52
N LEU A 86 -28.02 -8.62 13.18
CA LEU A 86 -26.83 -9.19 12.56
C LEU A 86 -26.61 -8.63 11.15
N SER A 87 -27.66 -8.52 10.33
CA SER A 87 -27.55 -7.90 8.99
C SER A 87 -27.03 -6.46 9.06
N LEU A 88 -27.59 -5.63 9.95
CA LEU A 88 -27.13 -4.24 10.13
C LEU A 88 -25.66 -4.16 10.59
N ARG A 89 -25.24 -5.08 11.48
CA ARG A 89 -23.83 -5.14 11.91
C ARG A 89 -22.91 -5.60 10.78
N GLN A 90 -23.38 -6.51 9.96
CA GLN A 90 -22.63 -7.05 8.83
C GLN A 90 -22.35 -5.95 7.81
N GLU A 91 -23.37 -5.16 7.45
CA GLU A 91 -23.24 -3.97 6.59
C GLU A 91 -22.23 -2.98 7.17
N LEU A 92 -22.39 -2.59 8.45
CA LEU A 92 -21.46 -1.69 9.13
C LEU A 92 -20.00 -2.18 9.12
N TYR A 93 -19.77 -3.46 9.39
CA TYR A 93 -18.41 -4.01 9.38
C TYR A 93 -17.87 -4.15 7.95
N GLY A 94 -18.73 -4.37 6.95
CA GLY A 94 -18.37 -4.33 5.53
C GLY A 94 -17.89 -2.95 5.12
N GLU A 95 -18.64 -1.90 5.45
CA GLU A 95 -18.24 -0.50 5.18
C GLU A 95 -16.92 -0.13 5.86
N ARG A 96 -16.74 -0.51 7.12
CA ARG A 96 -15.50 -0.24 7.87
C ARG A 96 -14.32 -1.01 7.30
N PHE A 97 -14.52 -2.26 6.90
CA PHE A 97 -13.48 -3.06 6.25
C PHE A 97 -13.07 -2.44 4.91
N LEU A 98 -14.04 -2.03 4.09
CA LEU A 98 -13.78 -1.32 2.84
C LEU A 98 -13.04 0.01 3.07
N SER A 99 -13.42 0.76 4.11
CA SER A 99 -12.73 2.00 4.50
C SER A 99 -11.26 1.74 4.88
N SER A 100 -10.98 0.68 5.64
CA SER A 100 -9.59 0.27 5.94
C SER A 100 -8.81 -0.10 4.68
N TYR A 101 -9.42 -0.81 3.73
CA TYR A 101 -8.79 -1.11 2.44
C TYR A 101 -8.47 0.18 1.66
N LYS A 102 -9.42 1.10 1.53
CA LYS A 102 -9.19 2.41 0.89
C LYS A 102 -8.04 3.18 1.55
N ASN A 103 -7.93 3.11 2.88
CA ASN A 103 -6.80 3.71 3.58
C ASN A 103 -5.46 3.06 3.21
N LEU A 104 -5.41 1.73 3.05
CA LEU A 104 -4.21 1.04 2.57
C LEU A 104 -3.81 1.48 1.16
N VAL A 105 -4.78 1.59 0.23
CA VAL A 105 -4.53 2.08 -1.13
C VAL A 105 -3.93 3.50 -1.10
N ASN A 106 -4.52 4.41 -0.33
CA ASN A 106 -4.00 5.78 -0.17
C ASN A 106 -2.58 5.81 0.39
N ILE A 107 -2.28 4.98 1.38
CA ILE A 107 -0.94 4.89 1.98
C ILE A 107 0.09 4.40 0.94
N VAL A 108 -0.25 3.41 0.13
CA VAL A 108 0.66 2.91 -0.93
C VAL A 108 0.83 3.95 -2.03
N SER A 109 -0.22 4.68 -2.40
CA SER A 109 -0.09 5.81 -3.34
C SER A 109 0.85 6.90 -2.79
N ASP A 110 0.72 7.25 -1.50
CA ASP A 110 1.64 8.15 -0.80
C ASP A 110 3.08 7.63 -0.88
N MET A 111 3.31 6.34 -0.59
CA MET A 111 4.63 5.71 -0.65
C MET A 111 5.25 5.78 -2.05
N VAL A 112 4.47 5.46 -3.09
CA VAL A 112 4.91 5.54 -4.49
C VAL A 112 5.30 6.98 -4.85
N ASN A 113 4.45 7.96 -4.51
CA ASN A 113 4.71 9.36 -4.79
C ASN A 113 5.95 9.90 -4.04
N VAL A 114 6.12 9.51 -2.77
CA VAL A 114 7.28 9.86 -1.95
C VAL A 114 8.57 9.29 -2.55
N SER A 115 8.56 8.01 -2.95
CA SER A 115 9.75 7.37 -3.55
C SER A 115 10.17 8.04 -4.87
N ARG A 116 9.21 8.47 -5.69
CA ARG A 116 9.46 9.19 -6.96
C ARG A 116 9.90 10.64 -6.76
N SER A 117 9.73 11.19 -5.55
CA SER A 117 10.03 12.60 -5.21
C SER A 117 11.41 12.79 -4.58
N MET A 118 12.29 11.79 -4.68
CA MET A 118 13.61 11.78 -4.06
C MET A 118 14.60 12.74 -4.74
N ARG A 119 14.48 12.94 -6.05
CA ARG A 119 15.36 13.84 -6.82
C ARG A 119 15.22 15.30 -6.43
N CYS A 120 16.29 16.06 -6.66
CA CYS A 120 16.37 17.47 -6.33
C CYS A 120 16.75 18.28 -7.57
N TYR A 121 15.78 19.01 -8.10
CA TYR A 121 15.85 19.77 -9.35
C TYR A 121 16.02 21.26 -9.09
N LEU A 122 16.69 21.96 -10.01
CA LEU A 122 16.76 23.41 -10.02
C LEU A 122 15.40 24.02 -10.38
N LYS A 123 14.97 25.01 -9.61
CA LYS A 123 13.76 25.81 -9.83
C LYS A 123 14.08 27.14 -10.48
N GLY A 124 13.27 27.53 -11.46
CA GLY A 124 13.40 28.79 -12.19
C GLY A 124 14.41 28.77 -13.34
N SER A 125 14.51 29.91 -14.05
CA SER A 125 15.47 30.10 -15.14
C SER A 125 16.90 30.19 -14.59
N ALA A 126 17.87 29.64 -15.32
CA ALA A 126 19.30 29.78 -15.01
C ALA A 126 19.80 31.24 -14.93
N ALA A 127 18.96 32.21 -15.32
CA ALA A 127 19.22 33.65 -15.21
C ALA A 127 18.80 34.28 -13.86
N SER A 128 18.17 33.53 -12.94
CA SER A 128 17.78 34.03 -11.63
C SER A 128 19.00 34.17 -10.69
N PRO A 129 19.17 35.30 -9.98
CA PRO A 129 20.31 35.51 -9.08
C PRO A 129 20.28 34.62 -7.82
N ILE A 130 19.15 33.97 -7.53
CA ILE A 130 18.98 33.04 -6.40
C ILE A 130 18.61 31.68 -6.97
N LEU A 131 19.48 30.68 -6.77
CA LEU A 131 19.21 29.29 -7.11
C LEU A 131 18.28 28.69 -6.06
N GLN A 132 17.14 28.17 -6.51
CA GLN A 132 16.19 27.43 -5.68
C GLN A 132 16.14 25.98 -6.13
N PHE A 133 15.82 25.07 -5.24
CA PHE A 133 15.70 23.65 -5.56
C PHE A 133 14.35 23.08 -5.11
N GLY A 134 13.87 22.06 -5.82
CA GLY A 134 12.61 21.38 -5.55
C GLY A 134 12.64 19.90 -5.92
N ASN A 135 11.52 19.23 -5.72
CA ASN A 135 11.31 17.80 -5.97
C ASN A 135 10.58 17.51 -7.31
N HIS A 136 10.33 18.54 -8.12
CA HIS A 136 9.69 18.43 -9.43
C HIS A 136 10.56 19.09 -10.49
N SER A 137 10.63 18.46 -11.66
CA SER A 137 11.39 18.95 -12.80
C SER A 137 10.65 20.09 -13.51
N GLU A 138 11.23 21.29 -13.52
CA GLU A 138 10.81 22.41 -14.37
C GLU A 138 11.60 22.49 -15.69
N ASN A 139 12.78 21.85 -15.73
CA ASN A 139 13.69 21.86 -16.87
C ASN A 139 14.00 20.41 -17.32
N LYS A 140 13.66 20.07 -18.57
CA LYS A 140 13.87 18.72 -19.13
C LYS A 140 15.33 18.27 -19.17
N ASN A 141 16.28 19.20 -19.11
CA ASN A 141 17.71 18.90 -19.12
C ASN A 141 18.29 18.66 -17.72
N ASP A 142 17.51 18.92 -16.65
CA ASP A 142 17.93 18.64 -15.29
C ASP A 142 17.42 17.26 -14.85
N SER A 143 18.37 16.35 -14.65
CA SER A 143 18.10 14.99 -14.18
C SER A 143 17.75 14.94 -12.68
N GLY A 144 18.03 16.00 -11.93
CA GLY A 144 17.77 16.11 -10.49
C GLY A 144 18.69 15.24 -9.62
N VAL A 145 19.70 14.57 -10.20
CA VAL A 145 20.64 13.68 -9.49
C VAL A 145 21.99 14.31 -9.20
N GLY A 146 22.18 15.61 -9.49
CA GLY A 146 23.40 16.36 -9.16
C GLY A 146 24.66 15.83 -9.84
N GLY A 147 24.53 15.20 -11.01
CA GLY A 147 25.65 14.58 -11.72
C GLY A 147 26.13 13.25 -11.13
N GLY A 148 25.31 12.58 -10.30
CA GLY A 148 25.63 11.26 -9.75
C GLY A 148 26.60 11.29 -8.57
N VAL A 149 26.88 12.48 -8.02
CA VAL A 149 27.74 12.60 -6.83
C VAL A 149 27.01 12.10 -5.57
N PRO A 150 27.75 11.61 -4.56
CA PRO A 150 27.17 11.29 -3.27
C PRO A 150 26.43 12.47 -2.64
N VAL A 151 25.26 12.19 -2.07
CA VAL A 151 24.43 13.20 -1.40
C VAL A 151 24.96 13.48 0.00
N PHE A 152 25.31 12.42 0.73
CA PHE A 152 25.89 12.50 2.07
C PHE A 152 27.37 12.11 2.01
N SER A 153 27.67 10.82 2.18
CA SER A 153 29.02 10.30 2.34
C SER A 153 29.42 9.40 1.18
N PHE A 154 28.64 8.34 0.93
CA PHE A 154 29.00 7.24 0.04
C PHE A 154 28.03 7.08 -1.13
N TYR A 155 26.74 7.39 -0.96
CA TYR A 155 25.72 6.98 -1.92
C TYR A 155 25.09 8.14 -2.72
N PRO A 156 24.89 7.97 -4.04
CA PRO A 156 24.15 8.92 -4.87
C PRO A 156 22.62 8.77 -4.68
N ILE A 157 21.83 9.74 -5.16
CA ILE A 157 20.36 9.70 -5.08
C ILE A 157 19.78 8.39 -5.63
N SER A 158 20.29 7.90 -6.76
CA SER A 158 19.77 6.69 -7.41
C SER A 158 19.84 5.44 -6.51
N TYR A 159 20.83 5.37 -5.61
CA TYR A 159 20.91 4.26 -4.65
C TYR A 159 19.74 4.30 -3.66
N PHE A 160 19.41 5.48 -3.15
CA PHE A 160 18.24 5.67 -2.29
C PHE A 160 16.94 5.47 -3.05
N GLU A 161 16.84 5.90 -4.31
CA GLU A 161 15.67 5.63 -5.15
C GLU A 161 15.44 4.12 -5.29
N ASN A 162 16.50 3.34 -5.51
CA ASN A 162 16.41 1.88 -5.62
C ASN A 162 15.95 1.24 -4.32
N LEU A 163 16.50 1.66 -3.16
CA LEU A 163 16.04 1.17 -1.85
C LEU A 163 14.58 1.55 -1.57
N GLY A 164 14.19 2.79 -1.93
CA GLY A 164 12.81 3.25 -1.82
C GLY A 164 11.87 2.45 -2.71
N GLN A 165 12.27 2.19 -3.96
CA GLN A 165 11.51 1.39 -4.90
C GLN A 165 11.34 -0.05 -4.41
N GLU A 166 12.42 -0.68 -3.92
CA GLU A 166 12.37 -2.02 -3.31
C GLU A 166 11.40 -2.08 -2.14
N LEU A 167 11.46 -1.09 -1.23
CA LEU A 167 10.53 -0.97 -0.10
C LEU A 167 9.08 -0.87 -0.57
N VAL A 168 8.80 0.04 -1.52
CA VAL A 168 7.44 0.29 -2.02
C VAL A 168 6.87 -0.92 -2.75
N GLU A 169 7.70 -1.65 -3.50
CA GLU A 169 7.27 -2.87 -4.21
C GLU A 169 6.72 -3.94 -3.26
N MET A 170 7.28 -4.10 -2.06
CA MET A 170 6.75 -5.02 -1.05
C MET A 170 5.30 -4.66 -0.67
N PHE A 171 5.03 -3.38 -0.42
CA PHE A 171 3.69 -2.91 -0.07
C PHE A 171 2.71 -2.93 -1.23
N VAL A 172 3.16 -2.66 -2.46
CA VAL A 172 2.33 -2.76 -3.68
C VAL A 172 1.88 -4.21 -3.91
N LEU A 173 2.79 -5.18 -3.78
CA LEU A 173 2.46 -6.60 -3.89
C LEU A 173 1.49 -7.05 -2.79
N GLU A 174 1.73 -6.61 -1.55
CA GLU A 174 0.86 -6.93 -0.42
C GLU A 174 -0.53 -6.29 -0.57
N LEU A 175 -0.61 -5.06 -1.09
CA LEU A 175 -1.89 -4.41 -1.38
C LEU A 175 -2.71 -5.19 -2.40
N SER A 176 -2.07 -5.71 -3.46
CA SER A 176 -2.74 -6.54 -4.47
C SER A 176 -3.32 -7.82 -3.85
N LEU A 177 -2.57 -8.48 -2.95
CA LEU A 177 -3.07 -9.65 -2.21
C LEU A 177 -4.22 -9.28 -1.28
N LYS A 178 -4.13 -8.16 -0.55
CA LYS A 178 -5.21 -7.69 0.34
C LYS A 178 -6.46 -7.30 -0.45
N ARG A 179 -6.32 -6.74 -1.65
CA ARG A 179 -7.45 -6.48 -2.56
C ARG A 179 -8.21 -7.77 -2.87
N LEU A 180 -7.51 -8.86 -3.17
CA LEU A 180 -8.14 -10.16 -3.42
C LEU A 180 -8.99 -10.59 -2.22
N LEU A 181 -8.42 -10.49 -1.01
CA LEU A 181 -9.13 -10.83 0.22
C LEU A 181 -10.35 -9.93 0.45
N VAL A 182 -10.29 -8.65 0.08
CA VAL A 182 -11.43 -7.72 0.18
C VAL A 182 -12.56 -8.15 -0.73
N VAL A 183 -12.27 -8.41 -2.01
CA VAL A 183 -13.26 -8.90 -2.98
C VAL A 183 -13.94 -10.16 -2.46
N GLU A 184 -13.15 -11.16 -2.06
CA GLU A 184 -13.65 -12.44 -1.59
C GLU A 184 -14.50 -12.33 -0.31
N LEU A 185 -14.05 -11.54 0.67
CA LEU A 185 -14.75 -11.39 1.93
C LEU A 185 -16.03 -10.56 1.80
N LEU A 186 -16.04 -9.50 0.99
CA LEU A 186 -17.23 -8.70 0.75
C LEU A 186 -18.27 -9.49 -0.06
N SER A 187 -17.84 -10.22 -1.11
CA SER A 187 -18.73 -11.12 -1.87
C SER A 187 -19.42 -12.09 -0.93
N VAL A 188 -18.67 -12.88 -0.15
CA VAL A 188 -19.27 -13.94 0.69
C VAL A 188 -20.06 -13.39 1.87
N CYS A 189 -19.53 -12.35 2.52
CA CYS A 189 -20.15 -11.89 3.75
C CYS A 189 -21.41 -11.09 3.48
N CYS A 190 -21.50 -10.33 2.38
CA CYS A 190 -22.57 -9.37 2.13
C CYS A 190 -23.69 -9.85 1.20
N GLU A 191 -23.68 -11.10 0.69
CA GLU A 191 -24.79 -11.60 -0.13
C GLU A 191 -26.14 -11.55 0.61
N GLU A 192 -27.17 -11.03 -0.07
CA GLU A 192 -28.55 -11.16 0.34
C GLU A 192 -29.14 -12.49 -0.15
N PRO A 193 -29.93 -13.22 0.66
CA PRO A 193 -30.56 -14.49 0.25
C PRO A 193 -31.69 -14.35 -0.79
N CYS A 194 -31.96 -13.15 -1.29
CA CYS A 194 -33.15 -12.87 -2.12
C CYS A 194 -32.84 -13.07 -3.61
N GLY A 195 -32.79 -14.35 -4.01
CA GLY A 195 -33.05 -14.88 -5.35
C GLY A 195 -32.83 -13.96 -6.57
N GLY A 196 -31.59 -13.91 -7.03
CA GLY A 196 -31.17 -13.46 -8.36
C GLY A 196 -29.66 -13.67 -8.50
N GLU A 197 -29.18 -14.01 -9.70
CA GLU A 197 -27.75 -14.09 -10.08
C GLU A 197 -27.05 -12.69 -10.05
N ALA A 198 -27.45 -11.81 -9.15
CA ALA A 198 -27.03 -10.41 -9.13
C ALA A 198 -25.80 -10.19 -8.24
N ASP A 199 -24.72 -9.74 -8.90
CA ASP A 199 -23.63 -8.90 -8.38
C ASP A 199 -22.70 -9.48 -7.32
N MET A 200 -22.21 -10.70 -7.56
CA MET A 200 -20.99 -11.16 -6.87
C MET A 200 -19.81 -10.27 -7.32
N LEU A 201 -19.21 -9.52 -6.40
CA LEU A 201 -18.00 -8.74 -6.66
C LEU A 201 -16.92 -9.66 -7.27
N THR A 202 -16.42 -9.26 -8.42
CA THR A 202 -15.36 -9.92 -9.17
C THR A 202 -14.05 -9.15 -9.05
N TRP A 203 -12.95 -9.81 -9.43
CA TRP A 203 -11.64 -9.16 -9.48
C TRP A 203 -11.62 -7.93 -10.39
N SER A 204 -12.46 -7.93 -11.44
CA SER A 204 -12.53 -6.88 -12.45
C SER A 204 -13.41 -5.70 -12.05
N ASP A 205 -14.10 -5.79 -10.91
CA ASP A 205 -14.99 -4.73 -10.46
C ASP A 205 -14.25 -3.70 -9.64
N GLU A 206 -14.79 -2.48 -9.67
CA GLU A 206 -14.35 -1.39 -8.82
C GLU A 206 -14.96 -1.58 -7.41
N ILE A 207 -14.13 -1.77 -6.38
CA ILE A 207 -14.61 -2.05 -5.02
C ILE A 207 -15.17 -0.78 -4.36
N TYR A 208 -14.68 0.39 -4.78
CA TYR A 208 -15.22 1.70 -4.39
C TYR A 208 -15.01 2.72 -5.51
N LEU A 209 -15.87 3.74 -5.59
CA LEU A 209 -15.76 4.78 -6.61
C LEU A 209 -14.38 5.47 -6.61
N GLY A 210 -13.67 5.39 -7.74
CA GLY A 210 -12.34 5.95 -7.96
C GLY A 210 -11.18 4.99 -7.65
N GLU A 211 -11.43 3.74 -7.28
CA GLU A 211 -10.40 2.74 -7.00
C GLU A 211 -9.44 2.57 -8.18
N PHE A 212 -9.92 2.56 -9.43
CA PHE A 212 -9.03 2.31 -10.58
C PHE A 212 -8.01 3.42 -10.81
N ASP A 213 -8.39 4.67 -10.57
CA ASP A 213 -7.46 5.79 -10.61
C ASP A 213 -6.38 5.64 -9.51
N ASP A 214 -6.80 5.22 -8.32
CA ASP A 214 -5.89 4.95 -7.21
C ASP A 214 -4.95 3.76 -7.52
N LEU A 215 -5.46 2.66 -8.09
CA LEU A 215 -4.65 1.50 -8.52
C LEU A 215 -3.70 1.86 -9.67
N CYS A 216 -4.13 2.73 -10.58
CA CYS A 216 -3.27 3.25 -11.64
C CYS A 216 -2.09 4.02 -11.04
N SER A 217 -2.35 4.86 -10.03
CA SER A 217 -1.29 5.64 -9.35
C SER A 217 -0.23 4.75 -8.68
N THR A 218 -0.63 3.56 -8.19
CA THR A 218 0.23 2.58 -7.53
C THR A 218 0.91 1.59 -8.48
N GLY A 219 0.56 1.60 -9.77
CA GLY A 219 1.07 0.65 -10.77
C GLY A 219 0.42 -0.73 -10.71
N LEU A 220 -0.75 -0.85 -10.06
CA LEU A 220 -1.54 -2.08 -9.97
C LEU A 220 -2.61 -2.20 -11.06
N LEU A 221 -2.75 -1.21 -11.93
CA LEU A 221 -3.64 -1.26 -13.09
C LEU A 221 -2.85 -1.48 -14.39
N SER A 222 -3.30 -2.43 -15.21
CA SER A 222 -2.76 -2.64 -16.56
C SER A 222 -3.08 -1.44 -17.44
N LYS A 223 -2.06 -0.90 -18.13
CA LYS A 223 -2.24 0.20 -19.09
C LYS A 223 -2.95 -0.23 -20.37
N GLU A 224 -2.92 -1.53 -20.69
CA GLU A 224 -3.46 -2.07 -21.95
C GLU A 224 -4.93 -2.47 -21.81
N SER A 225 -5.26 -3.12 -20.69
CA SER A 225 -6.61 -3.64 -20.45
C SER A 225 -7.43 -2.75 -19.51
N SER A 226 -6.83 -1.76 -18.84
CA SER A 226 -7.46 -0.99 -17.75
C SER A 226 -8.05 -1.87 -16.66
N GLN A 227 -7.41 -3.02 -16.40
CA GLN A 227 -7.84 -4.02 -15.43
C GLN A 227 -6.80 -4.16 -14.30
N PRO A 228 -7.22 -4.50 -13.07
CA PRO A 228 -6.30 -4.76 -11.98
C PRO A 228 -5.36 -5.94 -12.30
N LEU A 229 -4.06 -5.74 -12.10
CA LEU A 229 -3.04 -6.76 -12.32
C LEU A 229 -3.23 -7.92 -11.32
N PRO A 230 -3.11 -9.19 -11.76
CA PRO A 230 -3.35 -10.32 -10.89
C PRO A 230 -2.43 -10.28 -9.66
N PRO A 231 -2.91 -10.75 -8.49
CA PRO A 231 -2.11 -10.79 -7.29
C PRO A 231 -0.90 -11.67 -7.48
N LYS A 232 0.24 -11.20 -6.98
CA LYS A 232 1.52 -11.89 -7.03
C LYS A 232 2.06 -12.06 -5.62
N ILE A 233 2.61 -13.23 -5.35
CA ILE A 233 3.42 -13.48 -4.17
C ILE A 233 4.87 -13.48 -4.63
N LYS A 234 5.72 -12.68 -4.00
CA LYS A 234 7.15 -12.61 -4.32
C LYS A 234 7.74 -14.02 -4.23
N HIS A 235 8.49 -14.44 -5.25
CA HIS A 235 9.06 -15.80 -5.41
C HIS A 235 8.07 -16.93 -5.77
N TRP A 236 6.82 -16.60 -6.10
CA TRP A 236 5.85 -17.57 -6.63
C TRP A 236 5.54 -17.26 -8.10
N GLU A 237 6.11 -18.06 -9.02
CA GLU A 237 5.71 -18.05 -10.43
C GLU A 237 4.39 -18.83 -10.56
N SER A 238 3.27 -18.13 -10.66
CA SER A 238 2.00 -18.78 -11.02
C SER A 238 1.77 -18.65 -12.51
N ASP A 239 1.82 -19.78 -13.21
CA ASP A 239 1.14 -19.91 -14.50
C ASP A 239 -0.37 -19.83 -14.27
N ALA A 240 -1.00 -18.83 -14.90
CA ALA A 240 -2.44 -18.54 -14.90
C ALA A 240 -3.10 -18.29 -13.53
N PHE A 241 -3.23 -17.01 -13.14
CA PHE A 241 -4.29 -16.55 -12.23
C PHE A 241 -5.63 -16.84 -12.89
N THR A 242 -6.17 -18.03 -12.65
CA THR A 242 -7.53 -18.36 -13.07
C THR A 242 -8.43 -17.91 -11.93
N VAL A 243 -9.16 -16.82 -12.13
CA VAL A 243 -10.31 -16.45 -11.28
C VAL A 243 -11.34 -17.57 -11.43
N ARG A 244 -11.12 -18.70 -10.76
CA ARG A 244 -12.20 -19.63 -10.51
C ARG A 244 -12.99 -19.00 -9.38
N GLN A 245 -14.03 -18.26 -9.76
CA GLN A 245 -15.22 -18.08 -8.93
C GLN A 245 -15.70 -19.47 -8.55
N THR A 246 -15.14 -20.02 -7.48
CA THR A 246 -15.68 -21.23 -6.93
C THR A 246 -16.97 -20.82 -6.25
N ASN A 247 -18.09 -21.33 -6.78
CA ASN A 247 -19.39 -21.49 -6.09
C ASN A 247 -19.28 -22.29 -4.77
N ARG A 248 -18.13 -22.24 -4.10
CA ARG A 248 -17.87 -22.93 -2.85
C ARG A 248 -18.35 -22.03 -1.74
N LEU A 249 -19.45 -22.46 -1.12
CA LEU A 249 -19.76 -22.21 0.29
C LEU A 249 -18.45 -22.09 1.07
N LEU A 250 -18.03 -20.85 1.35
CA LEU A 250 -16.80 -20.65 2.11
C LEU A 250 -17.04 -21.25 3.50
N ASN A 251 -16.23 -22.27 3.82
CA ASN A 251 -16.30 -22.91 5.12
C ASN A 251 -15.48 -22.08 6.12
N ARG A 252 -15.62 -22.40 7.41
CA ARG A 252 -14.90 -21.70 8.49
C ARG A 252 -13.39 -21.69 8.28
N GLU A 253 -12.83 -22.78 7.73
CA GLU A 253 -11.40 -22.94 7.48
C GLU A 253 -10.90 -21.96 6.41
N THR A 254 -11.61 -21.79 5.30
CA THR A 254 -11.24 -20.82 4.27
C THR A 254 -11.28 -19.39 4.80
N LEU A 255 -12.29 -19.03 5.58
CA LEU A 255 -12.39 -17.70 6.20
C LEU A 255 -11.24 -17.45 7.18
N GLN A 256 -10.85 -18.47 7.95
CA GLN A 256 -9.68 -18.41 8.83
C GLN A 256 -8.38 -18.28 8.03
N ASN A 257 -8.25 -18.97 6.90
CA ASN A 257 -7.10 -18.84 6.01
C ASN A 257 -7.00 -17.41 5.48
N TYR A 258 -8.10 -16.79 5.04
CA TYR A 258 -8.10 -15.39 4.58
C TYR A 258 -7.65 -14.41 5.66
N LEU A 259 -8.14 -14.54 6.90
CA LEU A 259 -7.68 -13.72 8.02
C LEU A 259 -6.20 -13.95 8.37
N THR A 260 -5.74 -15.18 8.23
CA THR A 260 -4.34 -15.54 8.47
C THR A 260 -3.44 -14.97 7.38
N THR A 261 -3.84 -15.05 6.11
CA THR A 261 -3.15 -14.43 4.98
C THR A 261 -3.07 -12.92 5.15
N TRP A 262 -4.16 -12.25 5.54
CA TRP A 262 -4.15 -10.82 5.83
C TRP A 262 -3.15 -10.44 6.92
N LEU A 263 -3.03 -11.25 7.97
CA LEU A 263 -2.12 -11.03 9.09
C LEU A 263 -0.66 -11.32 8.74
N ALA A 264 -0.42 -12.33 7.90
CA ALA A 264 0.92 -12.82 7.61
C ALA A 264 1.78 -11.80 6.83
N GLU A 265 1.14 -10.91 6.07
CA GLU A 265 1.80 -9.91 5.23
C GLU A 265 2.95 -10.51 4.40
N GLY A 266 2.67 -11.61 3.70
CA GLY A 266 3.69 -12.49 3.12
C GLY A 266 4.58 -11.84 2.05
N ASN A 267 4.20 -10.70 1.48
CA ASN A 267 5.05 -9.95 0.55
C ASN A 267 5.95 -8.91 1.25
N ILE A 268 5.78 -8.69 2.55
CA ILE A 268 6.53 -7.73 3.35
C ILE A 268 7.64 -8.46 4.13
N ASP A 269 8.88 -8.30 3.67
CA ASP A 269 10.05 -8.78 4.38
C ASP A 269 10.48 -7.73 5.43
N MET A 270 10.03 -7.91 6.67
CA MET A 270 10.35 -6.99 7.76
C MET A 270 11.85 -6.89 8.05
N ILE A 271 12.61 -7.98 7.86
CA ILE A 271 14.07 -7.96 8.06
C ILE A 271 14.69 -7.05 7.01
N ARG A 272 14.29 -7.22 5.74
CA ARG A 272 14.80 -6.38 4.66
C ARG A 272 14.40 -4.92 4.81
N ILE A 273 13.19 -4.64 5.29
CA ILE A 273 12.76 -3.27 5.60
C ILE A 273 13.68 -2.66 6.66
N ASP A 274 13.96 -3.36 7.75
CA ASP A 274 14.81 -2.84 8.82
C ASP A 274 16.27 -2.65 8.35
N GLU A 275 16.78 -3.53 7.48
CA GLU A 275 18.06 -3.32 6.79
C GLU A 275 18.08 -2.06 5.92
N ILE A 276 17.04 -1.85 5.11
CA ILE A 276 16.91 -0.66 4.25
C ILE A 276 16.97 0.60 5.12
N PHE A 277 16.15 0.68 6.18
CA PHE A 277 16.16 1.83 7.08
C PHE A 277 17.50 1.98 7.80
N HIS A 278 18.14 0.88 8.22
CA HIS A 278 19.46 0.95 8.85
C HIS A 278 20.54 1.53 7.91
N ILE A 279 20.56 1.11 6.64
CA ILE A 279 21.48 1.66 5.62
C ILE A 279 21.23 3.15 5.44
N VAL A 280 19.97 3.55 5.31
CA VAL A 280 19.57 4.94 5.09
C VAL A 280 19.93 5.82 6.29
N GLU A 281 19.57 5.41 7.50
CA GLU A 281 19.88 6.13 8.74
C GLU A 281 21.39 6.27 8.95
N GLY A 282 22.14 5.20 8.67
CA GLY A 282 23.60 5.20 8.73
C GLY A 282 24.23 6.19 7.75
N GLU A 283 23.72 6.28 6.53
CA GLU A 283 24.21 7.23 5.54
C GLU A 283 23.79 8.68 5.87
N MET A 284 22.58 8.89 6.38
CA MET A 284 22.04 10.22 6.70
C MET A 284 22.53 10.78 8.04
N GLN A 285 23.07 9.92 8.91
CA GLN A 285 23.42 10.19 10.31
C GLN A 285 22.23 10.74 11.12
N VAL A 286 21.04 10.20 10.86
CA VAL A 286 19.76 10.60 11.46
C VAL A 286 18.91 9.35 11.70
N ARG A 287 18.17 9.30 12.82
CA ARG A 287 17.15 8.27 13.04
C ARG A 287 15.81 8.69 12.45
N LEU A 288 15.19 7.80 11.70
CA LEU A 288 13.88 7.92 11.09
C LEU A 288 12.91 7.15 11.98
N SER A 289 12.26 7.88 12.89
CA SER A 289 11.31 7.37 13.89
C SER A 289 10.23 6.45 13.34
#